data_AF-F3QPX6-F1
#
_entry.id   AF-F3QPX6-F1
#
_cell.length_a   1.000
_cell.length_b   1.000
_cell.length_c   1.000
_cell.angle_alpha   90.00
_cell.angle_beta   90.00
_cell.angle_gamma   90.00
#
_symmetry.space_group_name_H-M   'P 1'
#
loop_
_entity.id
_entity.type
_entity.pdbx_description
1 polymer ?
#
loop_
_entity_poly.entity_id
_entity_poly.type
_entity_poly.pdbx_seq_one_letter_code
_entity_poly.pdbx_strand_id
1 'polypeptide(L)'
;MALYRWVCFVLILIGLYELGVGLFQCIQVMRLGMPYYTVCGTFENPAPYSILIVLILPLALDYALFVRFRHGQKVTNMLFYLSAFYLLFSVVILVKCVSRAAWVASVISLMSMVWLRMKCAWIKKCFVLLAVFVLCVPFLYGMYVLKKDSADGRLFIWKISYPVAKQQIFSGVGIGGFPYVYGEAQEAYFRDKKGTQDEEMLAGGPGLCL
;
A
#
# COMPACT_ATOMS: atom_id res chain seq x y z
N MET A 1 -26.62 16.95 3.15
CA MET A 1 -25.29 17.54 2.87
C MET A 1 -24.45 17.82 4.12
N ALA A 2 -25.03 18.27 5.25
CA ALA A 2 -24.27 18.54 6.48
C ALA A 2 -23.65 17.26 7.09
N LEU A 3 -24.41 16.18 7.22
CA LEU A 3 -23.93 14.90 7.77
C LEU A 3 -22.70 14.36 7.03
N TYR A 4 -22.73 14.35 5.70
CA TYR A 4 -21.59 13.94 4.87
C TYR A 4 -20.31 14.72 5.19
N ARG A 5 -20.42 16.06 5.32
CA ARG A 5 -19.26 16.91 5.64
C ARG A 5 -18.71 16.62 7.03
N TRP A 6 -19.57 16.32 8.00
CA TRP A 6 -19.16 15.94 9.35
C TRP A 6 -18.46 14.59 9.38
N VAL A 7 -18.99 13.58 8.68
CA VAL A 7 -18.32 12.28 8.54
C VAL A 7 -16.94 12.44 7.91
N CYS A 8 -16.83 13.23 6.84
CA CYS A 8 -15.54 13.48 6.19
C CYS A 8 -14.56 14.21 7.12
N PHE A 9 -15.04 15.19 7.88
CA PHE A 9 -14.24 15.91 8.86
C PHE A 9 -13.68 14.96 9.94
N VAL A 10 -14.52 14.10 10.50
CA VAL A 10 -14.10 13.11 11.50
C VAL A 10 -13.08 12.13 10.92
N LEU A 11 -13.31 11.62 9.71
CA LEU A 11 -12.36 10.72 9.05
C LEU A 11 -10.99 11.36 8.81
N ILE A 12 -10.96 12.62 8.35
CA ILE A 12 -9.71 13.36 8.17
C ILE A 12 -9.00 13.59 9.50
N LEU A 13 -9.75 13.90 10.57
CA LEU A 13 -9.16 14.06 11.92
C LEU A 13 -8.55 12.75 12.45
N ILE A 14 -9.23 11.61 12.26
CA ILE A 14 -8.69 10.30 12.62
C ILE A 14 -7.40 10.04 11.84
N GLY A 15 -7.42 10.28 10.52
CA GLY A 15 -6.24 10.14 9.68
C GLY A 15 -5.07 11.04 10.14
N LEU A 16 -5.35 12.29 10.49
CA LEU A 16 -4.33 13.22 10.99
C LEU A 16 -3.75 12.80 12.34
N TYR A 17 -4.58 12.29 13.24
CA TYR A 17 -4.13 11.73 14.52
C TYR A 17 -3.16 10.57 14.29
N GLU A 18 -3.53 9.63 13.43
CA GLU A 18 -2.69 8.48 13.06
C GLU A 18 -1.37 8.91 12.39
N LEU A 19 -1.43 9.88 11.47
CA LEU A 19 -0.21 10.47 10.88
C LEU A 19 0.68 11.11 11.95
N GLY A 20 0.09 11.82 12.93
CA GLY A 20 0.83 12.40 14.04
C GLY A 20 1.59 11.35 14.86
N VAL A 21 0.92 10.24 15.20
CA VAL A 21 1.55 9.11 15.91
C VAL A 21 2.65 8.49 15.05
N GLY A 22 2.40 8.26 13.76
CA GLY A 22 3.39 7.71 12.84
C GLY A 22 4.61 8.62 12.62
N LEU A 23 4.42 9.94 12.61
CA LEU A 23 5.53 10.90 12.50
C LEU A 23 6.35 10.93 13.78
N PHE A 24 5.70 10.86 14.95
CA PHE A 24 6.39 10.74 16.22
C PHE A 24 7.23 9.46 16.27
N GLN A 25 6.67 8.33 15.83
CA GLN A 25 7.42 7.08 15.67
C GLN A 25 8.60 7.26 14.71
N CYS A 26 8.41 7.90 13.55
CA CYS A 26 9.51 8.20 12.62
C CYS A 26 10.65 8.97 13.29
N ILE A 27 10.32 10.01 14.07
CA ILE A 27 11.31 10.84 14.78
C ILE A 27 12.04 10.01 15.84
N GLN A 28 11.32 9.17 16.59
CA GLN A 28 11.93 8.27 17.57
C GLN A 28 12.88 7.28 16.92
N VAL A 29 12.53 6.71 15.77
CA VAL A 29 13.42 5.82 15.00
C VAL A 29 14.70 6.53 14.57
N MET A 30 14.57 7.76 14.05
CA MET A 30 15.73 8.57 13.66
C MET A 30 16.61 8.94 14.86
N ARG A 31 16.00 9.22 16.02
CA ARG A 31 16.72 9.66 17.22
C ARG A 31 17.38 8.52 18.00
N LEU A 32 16.72 7.37 18.08
CA LEU A 32 17.17 6.21 18.86
C LEU A 32 17.98 5.21 18.01
N GLY A 33 18.05 5.39 16.69
CA GLY A 33 18.87 4.57 15.81
C GLY A 33 18.45 3.10 15.79
N MET A 34 17.15 2.82 15.90
CA MET A 34 16.59 1.46 15.91
C MET A 34 16.13 1.09 14.49
N PRO A 35 16.99 0.53 13.62
CA PRO A 35 16.70 0.37 12.19
C PRO A 35 15.52 -0.58 11.88
N TYR A 36 15.13 -1.42 12.84
CA TYR A 36 14.05 -2.42 12.67
C TYR A 36 12.68 -1.95 13.14
N TYR A 37 12.58 -0.77 13.75
CA TYR A 37 11.30 -0.32 14.28
C TYR A 37 10.38 0.11 13.14
N THR A 38 9.29 -0.62 12.96
CA THR A 38 8.38 -0.41 11.84
C THR A 38 7.33 0.62 12.23
N VAL A 39 7.07 1.60 11.37
CA VAL A 39 6.08 2.65 11.63
C VAL A 39 4.69 2.06 11.46
N CYS A 40 3.94 1.94 12.55
CA CYS A 40 2.64 1.27 12.60
C CYS A 40 1.51 2.15 13.17
N GLY A 41 1.80 3.39 13.58
CA GLY A 41 0.80 4.26 14.20
C GLY A 41 0.31 3.68 15.52
N THR A 42 -1.00 3.72 15.76
CA THR A 42 -1.61 3.03 16.91
C THR A 42 -1.81 1.52 16.71
N PHE A 43 -1.55 1.01 15.51
CA PHE A 43 -1.71 -0.40 15.20
C PHE A 43 -0.44 -1.19 15.54
N GLU A 44 -0.62 -2.49 15.78
CA GLU A 44 0.49 -3.43 16.01
C GLU A 44 1.22 -3.82 14.72
N ASN A 45 0.64 -3.53 13.55
CA ASN A 45 1.15 -3.96 12.25
C ASN A 45 1.12 -2.81 11.22
N PRO A 46 2.17 -2.62 10.40
CA PRO A 46 2.21 -1.55 9.39
C PRO A 46 1.19 -1.73 8.26
N ALA A 47 0.71 -2.96 8.00
CA ALA A 47 -0.25 -3.25 6.95
C ALA A 47 -1.63 -2.59 7.20
N PRO A 48 -2.34 -2.85 8.32
CA PRO A 48 -3.61 -2.20 8.60
C PRO A 48 -3.48 -0.67 8.72
N TYR A 49 -2.38 -0.20 9.30
CA TYR A 49 -2.07 1.23 9.37
C TYR A 49 -1.98 1.88 7.99
N SER A 50 -1.25 1.27 7.07
CA SER A 50 -1.13 1.77 5.69
C SER A 50 -2.48 1.76 4.97
N ILE A 51 -3.32 0.75 5.20
CA ILE A 51 -4.66 0.67 4.59
C ILE A 51 -5.54 1.83 5.04
N LEU A 52 -5.54 2.14 6.34
CA LEU A 52 -6.30 3.28 6.87
C LEU A 52 -5.89 4.59 6.20
N ILE A 53 -4.57 4.82 6.06
CA ILE A 53 -4.04 6.03 5.42
C ILE A 53 -4.51 6.14 3.97
N VAL A 54 -4.41 5.03 3.22
CA VAL A 54 -4.82 4.98 1.81
C VAL A 54 -6.32 5.18 1.64
N LEU A 55 -7.14 4.68 2.58
CA LEU A 55 -8.59 4.81 2.53
C LEU A 55 -9.06 6.26 2.65
N ILE A 56 -8.38 7.06 3.46
CA ILE A 56 -8.69 8.50 3.67
C ILE A 56 -8.08 9.38 2.57
N LEU A 57 -7.08 8.87 1.84
CA LEU A 57 -6.33 9.59 0.81
C LEU A 57 -7.18 10.15 -0.36
N PRO A 58 -8.09 9.39 -1.01
CA PRO A 58 -8.94 9.95 -2.07
C PRO A 58 -9.91 11.02 -1.54
N LEU A 59 -10.34 10.90 -0.28
CA LEU A 59 -11.19 11.89 0.37
C LEU A 59 -10.45 13.21 0.59
N ALA A 60 -9.23 13.14 1.14
CA ALA A 60 -8.38 14.30 1.32
C ALA A 60 -8.04 14.97 -0.02
N LEU A 61 -7.80 14.19 -1.08
CA LEU A 61 -7.59 14.70 -2.43
C LEU A 61 -8.82 15.47 -2.94
N ASP A 62 -10.02 14.95 -2.71
CA ASP A 62 -11.26 15.61 -3.14
C ASP A 62 -11.39 17.01 -2.55
N TYR A 63 -11.20 17.10 -1.23
CA TYR A 63 -11.29 18.36 -0.51
C TYR A 63 -10.13 19.30 -0.81
N ALA A 64 -8.94 18.81 -1.11
CA ALA A 64 -7.80 19.65 -1.47
C ALA A 64 -7.86 20.19 -2.91
N LEU A 65 -8.36 19.42 -3.88
CA LEU A 65 -8.33 19.81 -5.30
C LEU A 65 -9.64 20.41 -5.81
N PHE A 66 -10.79 19.88 -5.38
CA PHE A 66 -12.09 20.22 -5.97
C PHE A 66 -12.92 21.17 -5.11
N VAL A 67 -12.66 21.25 -3.81
CA VAL A 67 -13.30 22.24 -2.94
C VAL A 67 -12.51 23.55 -3.00
N ARG A 68 -13.04 24.50 -3.78
CA ARG A 68 -12.47 25.85 -3.84
C ARG A 68 -12.73 26.60 -2.54
N PHE A 69 -11.73 27.36 -2.11
CA PHE A 69 -11.84 28.33 -1.03
C PHE A 69 -13.06 29.22 -1.26
N ARG A 70 -13.99 29.25 -0.30
CA ARG A 70 -15.16 30.14 -0.34
C ARG A 70 -15.07 31.12 0.81
N HIS A 71 -15.03 32.40 0.47
CA HIS A 71 -15.09 33.47 1.44
C HIS A 71 -16.39 33.34 2.27
N GLY A 72 -16.28 33.30 3.59
CA GLY A 72 -17.42 33.20 4.51
C GLY A 72 -17.79 31.79 5.02
N GLN A 73 -17.22 30.70 4.48
CA GLN A 73 -17.44 29.35 5.04
C GLN A 73 -16.21 28.84 5.81
N LYS A 74 -16.19 29.11 7.12
CA LYS A 74 -15.07 28.73 8.02
C LYS A 74 -14.79 27.23 8.02
N VAL A 75 -15.83 26.39 8.07
CA VAL A 75 -15.69 24.91 8.15
C VAL A 75 -15.09 24.32 6.87
N THR A 76 -15.49 24.79 5.68
CA THR A 76 -14.92 24.29 4.42
C THR A 76 -13.47 24.72 4.22
N ASN A 77 -13.11 25.93 4.66
CA ASN A 77 -11.72 26.38 4.59
C ASN A 77 -10.83 25.57 5.56
N MET A 78 -11.33 25.27 6.77
CA MET A 78 -10.63 24.38 7.70
C MET A 78 -10.42 22.98 7.12
N LEU A 79 -11.47 22.39 6.52
CA LEU A 79 -11.37 21.10 5.83
C LEU A 79 -10.33 21.11 4.70
N PHE A 80 -10.25 22.19 3.93
CA PHE A 80 -9.24 22.36 2.88
C PHE A 80 -7.81 22.31 3.45
N TYR A 81 -7.53 23.10 4.50
CA TYR A 81 -6.19 23.11 5.13
C TYR A 81 -5.83 21.77 5.77
N LEU A 82 -6.77 21.14 6.48
CA LEU A 82 -6.56 19.83 7.10
C LEU A 82 -6.30 18.74 6.05
N SER A 83 -7.02 18.78 4.92
CA SER A 83 -6.83 17.82 3.82
C SER A 83 -5.48 18.02 3.12
N ALA A 84 -5.08 19.26 2.87
CA ALA A 84 -3.78 19.56 2.27
C ALA A 84 -2.62 19.11 3.19
N PHE A 85 -2.74 19.34 4.49
CA PHE A 85 -1.79 18.84 5.48
C PHE A 85 -1.75 17.31 5.49
N TYR A 86 -2.92 16.66 5.53
CA TYR A 86 -3.01 15.20 5.46
C TYR A 86 -2.29 14.61 4.25
N LEU A 87 -2.51 15.17 3.05
CA LEU A 87 -1.85 14.71 1.82
C LEU A 87 -0.32 14.81 1.92
N LEU A 88 0.20 15.94 2.41
CA LEU A 88 1.64 16.14 2.56
C LEU A 88 2.30 15.07 3.46
N PHE A 89 1.71 14.83 4.63
CA PHE A 89 2.29 13.88 5.61
C PHE A 89 2.02 12.42 5.26
N SER A 90 0.91 12.12 4.57
CA SER A 90 0.59 10.77 4.11
C SER A 90 1.67 10.18 3.20
N VAL A 91 2.29 11.00 2.33
CA VAL A 91 3.39 10.56 1.45
C VAL A 91 4.60 10.13 2.28
N VAL A 92 4.99 10.92 3.28
CA VAL A 92 6.14 10.63 4.15
C VAL A 92 5.95 9.29 4.88
N ILE A 93 4.76 9.08 5.44
CA ILE A 93 4.44 7.85 6.15
C ILE A 93 4.36 6.64 5.21
N LEU A 94 3.72 6.78 4.04
CA LEU A 94 3.66 5.69 3.05
C LEU A 94 5.05 5.24 2.60
N VAL A 95 6.01 6.18 2.49
CA VAL A 95 7.41 5.83 2.18
C VAL A 95 8.01 4.99 3.30
N LYS A 96 7.73 5.33 4.56
CA LYS A 96 8.27 4.66 5.74
C LYS A 96 7.59 3.33 6.07
N CYS A 97 6.31 3.13 5.74
CA CYS A 97 5.63 1.86 6.01
C CYS A 97 6.03 0.75 5.03
N VAL A 98 6.74 1.05 3.93
CA VAL A 98 7.27 0.08 2.93
C VAL A 98 6.23 -0.97 2.48
N SER A 99 4.95 -0.62 2.50
CA SER A 99 3.86 -1.51 2.09
C SER A 99 3.57 -1.32 0.61
N ARG A 100 4.09 -2.23 -0.22
CA ARG A 100 3.93 -2.22 -1.68
C ARG A 100 2.46 -2.19 -2.11
N ALA A 101 1.61 -2.96 -1.43
CA ALA A 101 0.17 -3.00 -1.69
C ALA A 101 -0.50 -1.65 -1.39
N ALA A 102 -0.05 -0.93 -0.35
CA ALA A 102 -0.59 0.38 -0.02
C ALA A 102 -0.26 1.43 -1.10
N TRP A 103 0.92 1.37 -1.71
CA TRP A 103 1.28 2.24 -2.83
C TRP A 103 0.46 1.98 -4.08
N VAL A 104 0.25 0.71 -4.43
CA VAL A 104 -0.62 0.36 -5.57
C VAL A 104 -2.05 0.83 -5.31
N ALA A 105 -2.56 0.58 -4.11
CA ALA A 105 -3.90 1.02 -3.71
C ALA A 105 -4.02 2.56 -3.70
N SER A 106 -3.00 3.29 -3.26
CA SER A 106 -3.02 4.77 -3.27
C SER A 106 -3.09 5.32 -4.68
N VAL A 107 -2.28 4.81 -5.62
CA VAL A 107 -2.31 5.21 -7.03
C VAL A 107 -3.67 4.95 -7.66
N ILE A 108 -4.25 3.75 -7.46
CA ILE A 108 -5.57 3.40 -8.00
C ILE A 108 -6.66 4.31 -7.41
N SER A 109 -6.62 4.56 -6.09
CA SER A 109 -7.60 5.42 -5.41
C SER A 109 -7.54 6.88 -5.91
N LEU A 110 -6.33 7.41 -6.11
CA LEU A 110 -6.11 8.75 -6.66
C LEU A 110 -6.58 8.86 -8.12
N MET A 111 -6.20 7.91 -8.96
CA MET A 111 -6.57 7.88 -10.38
C MET A 111 -8.08 7.80 -10.57
N SER A 112 -8.74 6.91 -9.84
CA SER A 112 -10.21 6.77 -9.88
C SER A 112 -10.90 8.06 -9.43
N MET A 113 -10.40 8.72 -8.38
CA MET A 113 -11.00 9.97 -7.90
C MET A 113 -10.87 11.11 -8.90
N VAL A 114 -9.69 11.28 -9.50
CA VAL A 114 -9.46 12.28 -10.57
C VAL A 114 -10.36 12.00 -11.78
N TRP A 115 -10.50 10.73 -12.18
CA TRP A 115 -11.33 10.33 -13.31
C TRP A 115 -12.81 10.71 -13.13
N LEU A 116 -13.36 10.43 -11.94
CA LEU A 116 -14.76 10.69 -11.59
C LEU A 116 -15.06 12.19 -11.47
N ARG A 117 -14.12 12.99 -10.95
CA ARG A 117 -14.36 14.41 -10.64
C ARG A 117 -13.98 15.37 -11.76
N MET A 118 -13.07 14.99 -12.66
CA MET A 118 -12.76 15.84 -13.81
C MET A 118 -13.94 15.90 -14.78
N LYS A 119 -14.41 17.12 -15.08
CA LYS A 119 -15.44 17.39 -16.11
C LYS A 119 -14.84 17.71 -17.50
N CYS A 120 -13.56 17.43 -17.69
CA CYS A 120 -12.85 17.69 -18.94
C CYS A 120 -13.16 16.65 -20.02
N ALA A 121 -12.90 17.01 -21.27
CA ALA A 121 -12.93 16.08 -22.40
C ALA A 121 -12.07 14.84 -22.12
N TRP A 122 -12.52 13.69 -22.61
CA TRP A 122 -11.89 12.38 -22.40
C TRP A 122 -10.38 12.38 -22.67
N ILE A 123 -9.96 13.07 -23.73
CA ILE A 123 -8.55 13.19 -24.13
C ILE A 123 -7.70 13.85 -23.04
N LYS A 124 -8.19 14.92 -22.41
CA LYS A 124 -7.48 15.59 -21.30
C LYS A 124 -7.44 14.72 -20.05
N LYS A 125 -8.48 13.90 -19.81
CA LYS A 125 -8.47 12.92 -18.71
C LYS A 125 -7.38 11.87 -18.91
N CYS A 126 -7.31 11.29 -20.11
CA CYS A 126 -6.27 10.31 -20.44
C CYS A 126 -4.87 10.91 -20.32
N PHE A 127 -4.65 12.15 -20.76
CA PHE A 127 -3.34 12.78 -20.67
C PHE A 127 -2.89 13.01 -19.22
N VAL A 128 -3.79 13.46 -18.35
CA VAL A 128 -3.49 13.64 -16.92
C VAL A 128 -3.22 12.29 -16.24
N LEU A 129 -4.03 11.27 -16.53
CA LEU A 129 -3.80 9.93 -15.99
C LEU A 129 -2.48 9.33 -16.48
N LEU A 130 -2.13 9.54 -17.75
CA LEU A 130 -0.87 9.09 -18.32
C LEU A 130 0.32 9.81 -17.65
N ALA A 131 0.22 11.11 -17.42
CA ALA A 131 1.26 11.87 -16.73
C ALA A 131 1.48 11.37 -15.30
N VAL A 132 0.40 11.12 -14.55
CA VAL A 132 0.46 10.52 -13.20
C VAL A 132 1.07 9.13 -13.25
N PHE A 133 0.65 8.30 -14.20
CA PHE A 133 1.17 6.94 -14.36
C PHE A 133 2.68 6.94 -14.64
N VAL A 134 3.14 7.75 -15.60
CA VAL A 134 4.56 7.88 -15.95
C VAL A 134 5.40 8.37 -14.77
N LEU A 135 4.86 9.22 -13.89
CA LEU A 135 5.55 9.66 -12.67
C LEU A 135 5.58 8.57 -11.58
N CYS A 136 4.49 7.79 -11.45
CA CYS A 136 4.38 6.77 -10.41
C CYS A 136 5.21 5.50 -10.70
N VAL A 137 5.33 5.07 -11.97
CA VAL A 137 6.06 3.85 -12.35
C VAL A 137 7.53 3.82 -11.89
N PRO A 138 8.37 4.83 -12.16
CA PRO A 138 9.77 4.81 -11.72
C PRO A 138 9.90 4.89 -10.20
N PHE A 139 8.95 5.55 -9.52
CA PHE A 139 8.90 5.59 -8.07
C PHE A 139 8.57 4.21 -7.47
N LEU A 140 7.55 3.52 -8.01
CA LEU A 140 7.20 2.15 -7.62
C LEU A 140 8.35 1.17 -7.89
N TYR A 141 9.06 1.35 -9.01
CA TYR A 141 10.23 0.54 -9.36
C TYR A 141 11.39 0.77 -8.39
N GLY A 142 11.70 2.03 -8.05
CA GLY A 142 12.70 2.34 -7.03
C GLY A 142 12.39 1.69 -5.68
N MET A 143 11.11 1.66 -5.29
CA MET A 143 10.68 0.98 -4.08
C MET A 143 10.76 -0.55 -4.16
N TYR A 144 10.55 -1.14 -5.34
CA TYR A 144 10.76 -2.58 -5.55
C TYR A 144 12.22 -2.97 -5.28
N VAL A 145 13.17 -2.18 -5.81
CA VAL A 145 14.61 -2.42 -5.63
C VAL A 145 15.03 -2.30 -4.15
N LEU A 146 14.41 -1.40 -3.38
CA LEU A 146 14.74 -1.21 -1.95
C LEU A 146 14.37 -2.38 -1.03
N LYS A 147 13.49 -3.30 -1.47
CA LYS A 147 13.09 -4.48 -0.66
C LYS A 147 12.87 -5.72 -1.53
N LYS A 148 13.85 -5.97 -2.41
CA LYS A 148 13.87 -7.05 -3.41
C LYS A 148 13.69 -8.43 -2.76
N ASP A 149 14.44 -8.72 -1.69
CA ASP A 149 14.49 -10.05 -1.06
C ASP A 149 13.11 -10.51 -0.50
N SER A 150 12.32 -9.60 0.04
CA SER A 150 10.97 -9.90 0.54
C SER A 150 9.91 -10.01 -0.57
N ALA A 151 10.19 -9.46 -1.76
CA ALA A 151 9.31 -9.59 -2.91
C ALA A 151 9.49 -10.94 -3.60
N ASP A 152 10.75 -11.31 -3.78
CA ASP A 152 11.11 -12.49 -4.53
C ASP A 152 10.77 -13.76 -3.74
N GLY A 153 10.89 -13.76 -2.40
CA GLY A 153 10.41 -14.87 -1.57
C GLY A 153 8.90 -15.13 -1.69
N ARG A 154 8.07 -14.09 -1.76
CA ARG A 154 6.62 -14.27 -1.99
C ARG A 154 6.33 -14.74 -3.40
N LEU A 155 6.95 -14.14 -4.42
CA LEU A 155 6.79 -14.58 -5.81
C LEU A 155 7.24 -16.02 -5.99
N PHE A 156 8.30 -16.45 -5.31
CA PHE A 156 8.79 -17.81 -5.29
C PHE A 156 7.74 -18.78 -4.70
N ILE A 157 7.19 -18.47 -3.52
CA ILE A 157 6.10 -19.27 -2.94
C ILE A 157 4.92 -19.39 -3.92
N TRP A 158 4.50 -18.30 -4.56
CA TRP A 158 3.42 -18.32 -5.56
C TRP A 158 3.77 -19.15 -6.80
N LYS A 159 5.02 -19.06 -7.28
CA LYS A 159 5.52 -19.80 -8.43
C LYS A 159 5.51 -21.31 -8.19
N ILE A 160 5.89 -21.74 -6.99
CA ILE A 160 5.83 -23.16 -6.58
C ILE A 160 4.39 -23.61 -6.29
N SER A 161 3.58 -22.74 -5.67
CA SER A 161 2.20 -23.07 -5.29
C SER A 161 1.24 -23.11 -6.48
N TYR A 162 1.47 -22.35 -7.54
CA TYR A 162 0.59 -22.29 -8.72
C TYR A 162 0.36 -23.65 -9.41
N PRO A 163 1.40 -24.45 -9.75
CA PRO A 163 1.21 -25.77 -10.34
C PRO A 163 0.53 -26.75 -9.37
N VAL A 164 0.85 -26.69 -8.08
CA VAL A 164 0.20 -27.50 -7.03
C VAL A 164 -1.29 -27.17 -6.95
N ALA A 165 -1.61 -25.88 -6.87
CA ALA A 165 -2.98 -25.39 -6.83
C ALA A 165 -3.75 -25.89 -8.05
N LYS A 166 -3.17 -25.78 -9.25
CA LYS A 166 -3.79 -26.26 -10.50
C LYS A 166 -4.11 -27.76 -10.49
N GLN A 167 -3.27 -28.58 -9.86
CA GLN A 167 -3.48 -30.02 -9.79
C GLN A 167 -4.53 -30.43 -8.75
N GLN A 168 -4.69 -29.63 -7.68
CA GLN A 168 -5.55 -29.99 -6.55
C GLN A 168 -6.73 -29.04 -6.30
N ILE A 169 -7.16 -28.26 -7.31
CA ILE A 169 -8.31 -27.34 -7.21
C ILE A 169 -9.58 -28.06 -6.73
N PHE A 170 -9.84 -29.26 -7.26
CA PHE A 170 -11.10 -29.97 -7.03
C PHE A 170 -11.08 -30.89 -5.80
N SER A 171 -9.94 -31.51 -5.51
CA SER A 171 -9.82 -32.47 -4.40
C SER A 171 -9.36 -31.82 -3.10
N GLY A 172 -8.68 -30.67 -3.17
CA GLY A 172 -7.97 -30.07 -2.05
C GLY A 172 -6.87 -30.98 -1.50
N VAL A 173 -6.13 -30.46 -0.52
CA VAL A 173 -4.96 -31.12 0.09
C VAL A 173 -5.24 -31.64 1.50
N GLY A 174 -6.47 -31.45 2.01
CA GLY A 174 -6.80 -31.66 3.43
C GLY A 174 -6.20 -30.59 4.36
N ILE A 175 -6.70 -30.54 5.60
CA ILE A 175 -6.20 -29.61 6.63
C ILE A 175 -4.77 -30.02 6.99
N GLY A 176 -3.82 -29.08 6.89
CA GLY A 176 -2.42 -29.33 7.22
C GLY A 176 -1.60 -30.07 6.15
N GLY A 177 -2.17 -30.41 4.99
CA GLY A 177 -1.45 -31.06 3.89
C GLY A 177 -0.62 -30.11 3.01
N PHE A 178 -0.86 -28.80 3.10
CA PHE A 178 -0.18 -27.79 2.28
C PHE A 178 1.35 -27.78 2.45
N PRO A 179 1.94 -27.83 3.67
CA PRO A 179 3.39 -27.85 3.82
C PRO A 179 4.05 -29.05 3.15
N TYR A 180 3.38 -30.20 3.12
CA TYR A 180 3.88 -31.43 2.50
C TYR A 180 3.91 -31.29 0.96
N VAL A 181 2.77 -30.93 0.35
CA VAL A 181 2.67 -30.82 -1.11
C VAL A 181 3.46 -29.63 -1.65
N TYR A 182 3.55 -28.55 -0.87
CA TYR A 182 4.44 -27.43 -1.20
C TYR A 182 5.91 -27.85 -1.17
N GLY A 183 6.34 -28.60 -0.15
CA GLY A 183 7.71 -29.11 -0.05
C GLY A 183 8.08 -30.03 -1.21
N GLU A 184 7.20 -30.97 -1.56
CA GLU A 184 7.39 -31.87 -2.70
C GLU A 184 7.51 -31.11 -4.03
N ALA A 185 6.66 -30.09 -4.24
CA ALA A 185 6.73 -29.24 -5.42
C ALA A 185 8.00 -28.37 -5.46
N GLN A 186 8.45 -27.88 -4.31
CA GLN A 186 9.70 -27.12 -4.18
C GLN A 186 10.91 -28.01 -4.50
N GLU A 187 10.95 -29.24 -3.98
CA GLU A 187 11.99 -30.23 -4.29
C GLU A 187 12.00 -30.60 -5.78
N ALA A 188 10.84 -30.88 -6.37
CA ALA A 188 10.72 -31.19 -7.79
C ALA A 188 11.21 -30.03 -8.67
N TYR A 189 10.93 -28.79 -8.27
CA TYR A 189 11.36 -27.59 -8.99
C TYR A 189 12.90 -27.44 -9.04
N PHE A 190 13.59 -27.67 -7.91
CA PHE A 190 15.06 -27.65 -7.88
C PHE A 190 15.69 -28.88 -8.54
N ARG A 191 15.07 -30.06 -8.42
CA ARG A 191 15.51 -31.30 -9.08
C ARG A 191 15.55 -31.17 -10.60
N ASP A 192 14.59 -30.45 -11.18
CA ASP A 192 14.52 -30.15 -12.62
C ASP A 192 15.55 -29.11 -13.11
N LYS A 193 16.48 -28.64 -12.25
CA LYS A 193 17.45 -27.56 -12.52
C LYS A 193 16.80 -26.24 -12.96
N LYS A 194 15.56 -25.98 -12.52
CA LYS A 194 14.84 -24.73 -12.83
C LYS A 194 15.16 -23.60 -11.86
N GLY A 195 15.81 -23.91 -10.73
CA GLY A 195 16.18 -22.94 -9.69
C GLY A 195 17.42 -22.12 -10.04
N THR A 196 17.39 -20.83 -9.75
CA THR A 196 18.56 -19.95 -9.73
C THR A 196 19.18 -19.91 -8.33
N GLN A 197 20.46 -19.51 -8.19
CA GLN A 197 21.11 -19.36 -6.88
C GLN A 197 20.34 -18.41 -5.94
N ASP A 198 19.70 -17.38 -6.48
CA ASP A 198 18.84 -16.47 -5.71
C ASP A 198 17.59 -17.17 -5.15
N GLU A 199 17.00 -18.13 -5.90
CA GLU A 199 15.82 -18.91 -5.46
C GLU A 199 16.19 -19.97 -4.42
N GLU A 200 17.41 -20.52 -4.47
CA GLU A 200 17.92 -21.45 -3.44
C GLU A 200 18.07 -20.76 -2.07
N MET A 201 18.46 -19.49 -2.05
CA MET A 201 18.53 -18.69 -0.80
C MET A 201 17.15 -18.35 -0.22
N LEU A 202 16.10 -18.40 -1.03
CA LEU A 202 14.71 -18.15 -0.63
C LEU A 202 13.96 -19.45 -0.28
N ALA A 203 14.58 -20.61 -0.50
CA ALA A 203 13.99 -21.91 -0.23
C ALA A 203 13.85 -22.14 1.29
N GLY A 204 12.61 -22.30 1.76
CA GLY A 204 12.30 -22.51 3.16
C GLY A 204 10.86 -22.97 3.36
N GLY A 205 10.52 -23.44 4.57
CA GLY A 205 9.17 -23.88 4.88
C GLY A 205 8.17 -22.71 4.96
N PRO A 206 6.89 -22.90 4.60
CA PRO A 206 5.87 -21.85 4.64
C PRO A 206 5.59 -21.28 6.05
N GLY A 207 6.12 -21.92 7.10
CA GLY A 207 6.06 -21.45 8.50
C GLY A 207 7.23 -20.57 8.94
N LEU A 208 8.24 -20.35 8.10
CA LEU A 208 9.44 -19.55 8.43
C LEU A 208 9.39 -18.10 7.93
N CYS A 209 8.27 -17.65 7.38
CA CYS A 209 8.06 -16.23 7.07
C CYS A 209 7.52 -15.47 8.29
N LEU A 210 8.40 -15.15 9.23
CA LEU A 210 8.24 -14.02 10.16
C LEU A 210 9.47 -13.11 10.08
#